data_AF-A0A8K0DB76-F1
#
_entry.id   AF-A0A8K0DB76-F1
#
_cell.length_a   1.000
_cell.length_b   1.000
_cell.length_c   1.000
_cell.angle_alpha   90.00
_cell.angle_beta   90.00
_cell.angle_gamma   90.00
#
_symmetry.space_group_name_H-M   'P 1'
#
loop_
_entity.id
_entity.type
_entity.pdbx_description
1 polymer ?
#
loop_
_entity_poly.entity_id
_entity_poly.type
_entity_poly.pdbx_seq_one_letter_code
_entity_poly.pdbx_strand_id
1 'polypeptide(L)'
;MTTLEEGIKILFNELDEHSKIVRYENVVAADNFSVLVRTKLKNVDSWGKACDRWVERFTIQTNSKWVVKATFPKAQRMEYRKVYVCKENSVGNRNQNKSCQGKIDIKVKKITESTLKKDKLLQNGYNGEIKVNFSHSHER
;
A
#
# COMPACT_ATOMS: atom_id res chain seq x y z
N MET A 1 6.92 22.65 -3.23
CA MET A 1 6.15 21.41 -3.00
C MET A 1 4.89 21.54 -3.83
N THR A 2 4.61 20.59 -4.72
CA THR A 2 3.51 20.70 -5.69
C THR A 2 2.18 20.44 -4.98
N THR A 3 1.10 21.09 -5.42
CA THR A 3 -0.26 20.95 -4.86
C THR A 3 -0.75 19.50 -4.83
N LEU A 4 -0.30 18.68 -5.78
CA LEU A 4 -0.62 17.25 -5.85
C LEU A 4 0.02 16.44 -4.71
N GLU A 5 1.30 16.66 -4.41
CA GLU A 5 1.97 15.98 -3.30
C GLU A 5 1.36 16.38 -1.95
N GLU A 6 0.95 17.63 -1.80
CA GLU A 6 0.23 18.12 -0.62
C GLU A 6 -1.11 17.38 -0.45
N GLY A 7 -1.89 17.24 -1.52
CA GLY A 7 -3.15 16.49 -1.52
C GLY A 7 -2.97 15.01 -1.17
N ILE A 8 -1.94 14.37 -1.74
CA ILE A 8 -1.59 12.97 -1.41
C ILE A 8 -1.17 12.87 0.07
N LYS A 9 -0.40 13.83 0.57
CA LYS A 9 -0.01 13.86 1.99
C LYS A 9 -1.23 13.94 2.91
N ILE A 10 -2.20 14.79 2.58
CA ILE A 10 -3.46 14.91 3.32
C ILE A 10 -4.20 13.57 3.32
N LEU A 11 -4.39 12.95 2.14
CA LEU A 11 -5.04 11.65 2.00
C LEU A 11 -4.42 10.58 2.92
N PHE A 12 -3.09 10.43 2.91
CA PHE A 12 -2.44 9.40 3.74
C PHE A 12 -2.41 9.75 5.22
N ASN A 13 -2.42 11.03 5.58
CA ASN A 13 -2.54 11.45 6.96
C ASN A 13 -3.94 11.16 7.52
N GLU A 14 -4.99 11.37 6.73
CA GLU A 14 -6.38 11.02 7.09
C GLU A 14 -6.60 9.50 7.15
N LEU A 15 -5.91 8.74 6.30
CA LEU A 15 -6.00 7.28 6.27
C LEU A 15 -5.44 6.64 7.55
N ASP A 16 -4.29 7.13 7.99
CA ASP A 16 -3.57 6.69 9.18
C ASP A 16 -2.55 7.76 9.58
N GLU A 17 -2.83 8.48 10.67
CA GLU A 17 -1.99 9.54 11.24
C GLU A 17 -0.59 9.06 11.66
N HIS A 18 -0.42 7.74 11.81
CA HIS A 18 0.86 7.12 12.10
C HIS A 18 1.56 6.63 10.84
N SER A 19 1.08 6.99 9.66
CA SER A 19 1.76 6.78 8.39
C SER A 19 2.90 7.77 8.19
N LYS A 20 3.98 7.33 7.56
CA LYS A 20 5.03 8.19 7.02
C LYS A 20 5.19 7.90 5.54
N ILE A 21 4.97 8.91 4.72
CA ILE A 21 5.36 8.86 3.31
C ILE A 21 6.89 8.86 3.29
N VAL A 22 7.47 7.82 2.66
CA VAL A 22 8.91 7.69 2.47
C VAL A 22 9.34 8.39 1.20
N ARG A 23 8.57 8.20 0.12
CA ARG A 23 8.82 8.83 -1.17
C ARG A 23 7.59 8.80 -2.05
N TYR A 24 7.50 9.82 -2.89
CA TYR A 24 6.63 9.87 -4.05
C TYR A 24 7.36 9.25 -5.26
N GLU A 25 6.62 8.56 -6.12
CA GLU A 25 7.09 8.01 -7.39
C GLU A 25 6.02 8.34 -8.46
N ASN A 26 6.41 8.83 -9.64
CA ASN A 26 5.50 9.01 -10.78
C ASN A 26 4.18 9.75 -10.45
N VAL A 27 4.25 10.90 -9.76
CA VAL A 27 3.06 11.72 -9.47
C VAL A 27 2.72 12.55 -10.70
N VAL A 28 1.73 12.09 -11.47
CA VAL A 28 1.28 12.75 -12.70
C VAL A 28 -0.05 13.47 -12.47
N ALA A 29 -0.95 12.86 -11.70
CA ALA A 29 -2.26 13.40 -11.36
C ALA A 29 -2.73 12.85 -10.00
N ALA A 30 -3.84 13.38 -9.48
CA ALA A 30 -4.44 12.91 -8.23
C ALA A 30 -4.87 11.43 -8.29
N ASP A 31 -5.02 10.88 -9.48
CA ASP A 31 -5.41 9.50 -9.75
C ASP A 31 -4.42 8.69 -10.58
N ASN A 32 -3.23 9.26 -10.76
CA ASN A 32 -2.11 8.62 -11.38
C ASN A 32 -0.86 8.97 -10.58
N PHE A 33 -0.63 8.20 -9.52
CA PHE A 33 0.51 8.36 -8.64
C PHE A 33 1.01 7.02 -8.10
N SER A 34 2.28 6.99 -7.72
CA SER A 34 2.84 5.92 -6.90
C SER A 34 3.45 6.50 -5.62
N VAL A 35 3.30 5.79 -4.52
CA VAL A 35 3.83 6.25 -3.22
C VAL A 35 4.26 5.06 -2.38
N LEU A 36 5.33 5.28 -1.64
CA LEU A 36 5.81 4.35 -0.63
C LEU A 36 5.52 4.93 0.76
N VAL A 37 4.71 4.20 1.52
CA VAL A 37 4.31 4.58 2.88
C VAL A 37 4.85 3.56 3.87
N ARG A 38 5.25 4.03 5.04
CA ARG A 38 5.64 3.18 6.17
C ARG A 38 4.67 3.43 7.32
N THR A 39 4.13 2.36 7.87
CA THR A 39 3.16 2.43 8.99
C THR A 39 3.51 1.37 10.05
N LYS A 40 2.91 1.51 11.23
CA LYS A 40 3.04 0.58 12.35
C LYS A 40 1.92 -0.46 12.26
N LEU A 41 2.22 -1.64 11.73
CA LEU A 41 1.30 -2.77 11.70
C LEU A 41 1.51 -3.63 12.95
N LYS A 42 0.56 -3.56 13.89
CA LYS A 42 0.60 -4.34 15.14
C LYS A 42 0.15 -5.79 14.92
N ASN A 43 0.56 -6.68 15.83
CA ASN A 43 0.05 -8.04 16.06
C ASN A 43 0.23 -9.07 14.94
N VAL A 44 1.17 -10.00 15.18
CA VAL A 44 1.55 -11.18 14.36
C VAL A 44 0.33 -11.97 13.87
N ASP A 45 -0.57 -12.32 14.78
CA ASP A 45 -1.70 -13.20 14.47
C ASP A 45 -2.79 -12.50 13.65
N SER A 46 -2.64 -11.19 13.39
CA SER A 46 -3.67 -10.37 12.76
C SER A 46 -3.18 -9.58 11.56
N TRP A 47 -1.96 -9.81 11.07
CA TRP A 47 -1.43 -9.05 9.92
C TRP A 47 -2.34 -9.06 8.70
N GLY A 48 -2.98 -10.19 8.41
CA GLY A 48 -3.97 -10.27 7.32
C GLY A 48 -5.13 -9.30 7.51
N LYS A 49 -5.74 -9.29 8.71
CA LYS A 49 -6.83 -8.37 9.06
C LYS A 49 -6.36 -6.90 9.08
N ALA A 50 -5.14 -6.64 9.52
CA ALA A 50 -4.55 -5.31 9.51
C ALA A 50 -4.36 -4.78 8.08
N CYS A 51 -3.86 -5.63 7.16
CA CYS A 51 -3.76 -5.30 5.75
C CYS A 51 -5.13 -5.03 5.13
N ASP A 52 -6.12 -5.88 5.41
CA ASP A 52 -7.48 -5.74 4.87
C ASP A 52 -8.13 -4.44 5.35
N ARG A 53 -8.01 -4.12 6.64
CA ARG A 53 -8.52 -2.87 7.20
C ARG A 53 -7.87 -1.64 6.58
N TRP A 54 -6.56 -1.70 6.34
CA TRP A 54 -5.85 -0.59 5.69
C TRP A 54 -6.37 -0.37 4.27
N VAL A 55 -6.53 -1.45 3.48
CA VAL A 55 -7.05 -1.37 2.11
C VAL A 55 -8.52 -0.96 2.09
N GLU A 56 -9.34 -1.39 3.06
CA GLU A 56 -10.74 -0.98 3.20
C GLU A 56 -10.85 0.53 3.43
N ARG A 57 -10.06 1.11 4.33
CA ARG A 57 -10.02 2.57 4.51
C ARG A 57 -9.58 3.29 3.24
N PHE A 58 -8.57 2.75 2.55
CA PHE A 58 -8.08 3.34 1.31
C PHE A 58 -9.14 3.28 0.20
N THR A 59 -9.88 2.18 0.14
CA THR A 59 -11.03 1.96 -0.76
C THR A 59 -12.09 3.04 -0.54
N ILE A 60 -12.47 3.29 0.72
CA ILE A 60 -13.47 4.31 1.07
C ILE A 60 -12.99 5.70 0.65
N GLN A 61 -11.75 6.07 1.00
CA GLN A 61 -11.21 7.40 0.74
C GLN A 61 -11.00 7.69 -0.75
N THR A 62 -10.65 6.68 -1.54
CA THR A 62 -10.33 6.86 -2.97
C THR A 62 -11.42 6.38 -3.91
N ASN A 63 -12.56 5.93 -3.35
CA ASN A 63 -13.66 5.29 -4.05
C ASN A 63 -13.16 4.28 -5.10
N SER A 64 -12.37 3.30 -4.68
CA SER A 64 -11.72 2.34 -5.59
C SER A 64 -11.83 0.91 -5.09
N LYS A 65 -11.99 -0.06 -6.00
CA LYS A 65 -12.21 -1.48 -5.62
C LYS A 65 -10.95 -2.32 -5.77
N TRP A 66 -10.60 -3.05 -4.70
CA TRP A 66 -9.39 -3.87 -4.61
C TRP A 66 -9.74 -5.32 -4.29
N VAL A 67 -9.00 -6.25 -4.90
CA VAL A 67 -9.10 -7.69 -4.60
C VAL A 67 -7.73 -8.28 -4.31
N VAL A 68 -7.71 -9.30 -3.46
CA VAL A 68 -6.49 -10.00 -3.08
C VAL A 68 -5.98 -10.80 -4.28
N LYS A 69 -4.77 -10.50 -4.72
CA LYS A 69 -4.06 -11.27 -5.75
C LYS A 69 -3.23 -12.40 -5.16
N ALA A 70 -2.53 -12.12 -4.06
CA ALA A 70 -1.65 -13.08 -3.42
C ALA A 70 -1.43 -12.76 -1.93
N THR A 71 -1.25 -13.80 -1.12
CA THR A 71 -0.88 -13.69 0.30
C THR A 71 0.32 -14.59 0.57
N PHE A 72 1.31 -14.05 1.29
CA PHE A 72 2.54 -14.73 1.68
C PHE A 72 2.70 -14.66 3.20
N PRO A 73 2.19 -15.66 3.95
CA PRO A 73 2.18 -15.62 5.41
C PRO A 73 3.55 -15.73 6.07
N LYS A 74 4.55 -16.27 5.35
CA LYS A 74 5.97 -16.30 5.76
C LYS A 74 6.82 -16.21 4.51
N ALA A 75 7.74 -15.25 4.45
CA ALA A 75 8.72 -15.17 3.36
C ALA A 75 10.12 -14.85 3.89
N GLN A 76 11.15 -15.18 3.13
CA GLN A 76 12.54 -15.20 3.61
C GLN A 76 13.03 -13.86 4.20
N ARG A 77 12.49 -12.73 3.70
CA ARG A 77 12.88 -11.35 4.11
C ARG A 77 11.74 -10.54 4.74
N MET A 78 10.59 -11.17 5.02
CA MET A 78 9.39 -10.48 5.51
C MET A 78 8.55 -11.43 6.36
N GLU A 79 7.96 -10.90 7.42
CA GLU A 79 7.06 -11.67 8.27
C GLU A 79 5.74 -11.95 7.56
N TYR A 80 5.27 -11.00 6.75
CA TYR A 80 4.02 -11.12 6.03
C TYR A 80 4.03 -10.27 4.76
N ARG A 81 3.32 -10.70 3.72
CA ARG A 81 3.01 -9.85 2.56
C ARG A 81 1.64 -10.17 2.00
N LYS A 82 0.92 -9.14 1.59
CA LYS A 82 -0.35 -9.26 0.89
C LYS A 82 -0.41 -8.28 -0.26
N VAL A 83 -0.79 -8.78 -1.42
CA VAL A 83 -0.83 -8.03 -2.67
C VAL A 83 -2.28 -7.92 -3.11
N TYR A 84 -2.69 -6.69 -3.35
CA TYR A 84 -4.00 -6.34 -3.87
C TYR A 84 -3.83 -5.73 -5.26
N VAL A 85 -4.78 -6.00 -6.13
CA VAL A 85 -4.89 -5.38 -7.45
C VAL A 85 -6.28 -4.80 -7.61
N CYS A 86 -6.43 -3.84 -8.50
CA CYS A 86 -7.74 -3.33 -8.83
C CYS A 86 -8.67 -4.48 -9.28
N LYS A 87 -9.93 -4.43 -8.85
CA LYS A 87 -10.94 -5.43 -9.19
C LYS A 87 -11.07 -5.62 -10.71
N GLU A 88 -11.09 -4.53 -11.46
CA GLU A 88 -11.20 -4.56 -12.93
C GLU A 88 -9.99 -5.21 -13.62
N ASN A 89 -8.81 -5.26 -12.96
CA ASN A 89 -7.65 -6.02 -13.44
C ASN A 89 -7.79 -7.53 -13.18
N SER A 90 -8.48 -7.91 -12.09
CA SER A 90 -8.61 -9.31 -11.66
C SER A 90 -9.76 -10.05 -12.37
N VAL A 91 -10.84 -9.35 -12.68
CA VAL A 91 -11.95 -9.90 -13.44
C VAL A 91 -11.49 -9.97 -14.89
N GLY A 92 -11.13 -11.16 -15.35
CA GLY A 92 -10.76 -11.45 -16.75
C GLY A 92 -11.93 -11.28 -17.72
N ASN A 93 -12.60 -10.13 -17.70
CA ASN A 93 -13.61 -9.80 -18.66
C ASN A 93 -12.96 -9.74 -20.04
N ARG A 94 -13.52 -10.52 -20.96
CA ARG A 94 -12.97 -10.77 -22.30
C ARG A 94 -12.76 -9.50 -23.13
N ASN A 95 -13.29 -8.33 -22.75
CA ASN A 95 -13.32 -7.18 -23.65
C ASN A 95 -12.83 -5.82 -23.17
N GLN A 96 -12.63 -5.49 -21.89
CA GLN A 96 -12.20 -4.12 -21.54
C GLN A 96 -11.29 -4.11 -20.29
N ASN A 97 -10.09 -3.55 -20.43
CA ASN A 97 -9.21 -3.09 -19.34
C ASN A 97 -8.30 -4.10 -18.61
N LYS A 98 -7.68 -5.04 -19.33
CA LYS A 98 -6.52 -5.83 -18.84
C LYS A 98 -5.26 -5.00 -18.53
N SER A 99 -5.30 -3.68 -18.71
CA SER A 99 -4.17 -2.77 -18.58
C SER A 99 -4.13 -1.98 -17.27
N CYS A 100 -5.14 -2.11 -16.39
CA CYS A 100 -5.15 -1.35 -15.15
C CYS A 100 -3.94 -1.70 -14.27
N GLN A 101 -3.10 -0.70 -13.98
CA GLN A 101 -1.87 -0.86 -13.22
C GLN A 101 -2.06 -0.68 -11.70
N GLY A 102 -3.28 -0.35 -11.28
CA GLY A 102 -3.71 -0.25 -9.90
C GLY A 102 -3.25 -1.47 -9.09
N LYS A 103 -2.35 -1.22 -8.13
CA LYS A 103 -1.77 -2.25 -7.25
C LYS A 103 -1.42 -1.69 -5.87
N ILE A 104 -1.73 -2.45 -4.82
CA ILE A 104 -1.27 -2.19 -3.46
C ILE A 104 -0.46 -3.40 -2.98
N ASP A 105 0.79 -3.19 -2.58
CA ASP A 105 1.70 -4.23 -2.07
C ASP A 105 2.06 -3.89 -0.62
N ILE A 106 1.47 -4.62 0.33
CA ILE A 106 1.70 -4.45 1.77
C ILE A 106 2.66 -5.52 2.24
N LYS A 107 3.75 -5.11 2.89
CA LYS A 107 4.78 -5.98 3.46
C LYS A 107 5.01 -5.64 4.92
N VAL A 108 5.04 -6.64 5.78
CA VAL A 108 5.54 -6.53 7.15
C VAL A 108 7.00 -6.99 7.15
N LYS A 109 7.92 -6.05 7.36
CA LYS A 109 9.35 -6.37 7.33
C LYS A 109 9.74 -7.21 8.55
N LYS A 110 10.64 -8.16 8.31
CA LYS A 110 11.29 -8.92 9.37
C LYS A 110 12.26 -8.04 10.15
N ILE A 111 12.09 -8.03 11.47
CA ILE A 111 12.93 -7.27 12.39
C ILE A 111 14.02 -8.20 12.90
N THR A 112 15.27 -7.83 12.63
CA THR A 112 16.47 -8.48 13.17
C THR A 112 17.38 -7.38 13.70
N GLU A 113 18.35 -7.73 14.54
CA GLU A 113 19.33 -6.75 15.02
C GLU A 113 20.05 -6.03 13.87
N SER A 114 20.35 -6.76 12.79
CA SER A 114 20.98 -6.20 11.59
C SER A 114 20.06 -5.20 10.87
N THR A 115 18.77 -5.50 10.74
CA THR A 115 17.82 -4.57 10.09
C THR A 115 17.52 -3.38 10.99
N LEU A 116 17.47 -3.55 12.31
CA LEU A 116 17.33 -2.46 13.28
C LEU A 116 18.52 -1.51 13.21
N LYS A 117 19.76 -2.00 13.13
CA LYS A 117 20.95 -1.12 13.03
C LYS A 117 20.94 -0.23 11.77
N LYS A 118 20.33 -0.68 10.67
CA LYS A 118 20.39 -0.02 9.35
C LYS A 118 19.15 0.82 9.01
N ASP A 119 17.97 0.45 9.47
CA ASP A 119 16.70 1.08 9.08
C ASP A 119 16.11 1.89 10.25
N LYS A 120 16.33 3.21 10.23
CA LYS A 120 15.81 4.15 11.25
C LYS A 120 14.28 4.09 11.37
N LEU A 121 13.55 3.76 10.31
CA LEU A 121 12.09 3.64 10.38
C LEU A 121 11.69 2.36 11.11
N LEU A 122 12.43 1.26 10.94
CA LEU A 122 12.23 0.05 11.77
C LEU A 122 12.57 0.31 13.24
N GLN A 123 13.63 1.04 13.55
CA GLN A 123 13.96 1.43 14.93
C GLN A 123 12.80 2.17 15.60
N ASN A 124 12.09 3.01 14.84
CA ASN A 124 10.93 3.76 15.31
C ASN A 124 9.60 2.96 15.25
N GLY A 125 9.67 1.66 14.94
CA GLY A 125 8.52 0.74 14.93
C GLY A 125 7.69 0.73 13.65
N TYR A 126 8.10 1.41 12.58
CA TYR A 126 7.40 1.39 11.29
C TYR A 126 7.75 0.12 10.50
N ASN A 127 7.19 -1.00 10.93
CA ASN A 127 7.43 -2.33 10.36
C ASN A 127 6.68 -2.59 9.05
N GLY A 128 5.53 -1.96 8.85
CA GLY A 128 4.74 -2.03 7.62
C GLY A 128 5.32 -1.17 6.51
N GLU A 129 5.46 -1.71 5.32
CA GLU A 129 5.81 -1.03 4.08
C GLU A 129 4.67 -1.23 3.08
N ILE A 130 4.08 -0.14 2.61
CA ILE A 130 2.93 -0.14 1.72
C ILE A 130 3.32 0.61 0.46
N LYS A 131 3.43 -0.13 -0.64
CA LYS A 131 3.61 0.46 -1.95
C LYS A 131 2.27 0.55 -2.65
N VAL A 132 1.80 1.77 -2.89
CA VAL A 132 0.58 2.04 -3.66
C VAL A 132 1.00 2.49 -5.05
N ASN A 133 0.47 1.82 -6.07
CA ASN A 133 0.42 2.31 -7.43
C ASN A 133 -1.05 2.57 -7.75
N PHE A 134 -1.45 3.83 -7.75
CA PHE A 134 -2.80 4.28 -8.01
C PHE A 134 -2.84 4.84 -9.42
N SER A 135 -2.88 3.95 -10.40
CA SER A 135 -2.91 4.28 -11.83
C SER A 135 -3.96 3.40 -12.50
N HIS A 136 -5.13 3.98 -12.71
CA HIS A 136 -6.30 3.31 -13.26
C HIS A 136 -6.52 3.73 -14.70
N SER A 137 -6.77 2.75 -15.57
CA SER A 137 -7.14 2.99 -16.98
C SER A 137 -8.67 3.05 -17.17
N HIS A 138 -9.41 3.25 -16.09
CA HIS A 138 -10.86 3.18 -16.01
C HIS A 138 -11.35 4.07 -14.85
N GLU A 139 -12.66 4.32 -14.82
CA GLU A 139 -13.31 4.98 -13.70
C GLU A 139 -13.29 4.08 -12.45
N ARG A 140 -13.05 4.67 -11.28
CA ARG A 140 -12.67 3.96 -10.05
C ARG A 140 -13.87 3.42 -9.27
#